data_AF-A0A3N1VJS5-F1
#
_entry.id   AF-A0A3N1VJS5-F1
#
_cell.length_a   1.000
_cell.length_b   1.000
_cell.length_c   1.000
_cell.angle_alpha   90.00
_cell.angle_beta   90.00
_cell.angle_gamma   90.00
#
_symmetry.space_group_name_H-M   'P 1'
#
loop_
_entity.id
_entity.type
_entity.pdbx_description
1 polymer ?
#
loop_
_entity_poly.entity_id
_entity_poly.type
_entity_poly.pdbx_seq_one_letter_code
_entity_poly.pdbx_strand_id
1 'polypeptide(L)'
;MLTIGQVAAHLGVTVRAVRHYHHKGLLPEPERDASGYRRYGADAVVSLVRIKTLSDAGVPLSRIEELMSASPEQFSAAVSAIDEDLAGQVRELQRRRGRIAELAAGDALFLPPDVVTLLDRLREIGLGPETVHTERDTWILLVARYPGQVPQWARQKTALFEDPAFRQLYLTTDRAAGWDRDDPRLEALADEVNAFGGLRAPDADGVEPILALDALVAVTLMAARTGKPVPAWERLVELCRIRAGTGS
;
A
#
# COMPACT_ATOMS: atom_id res chain seq x y z
N MET A 1 -15.78 45.61 17.79
CA MET A 1 -16.53 44.54 18.49
C MET A 1 -17.25 43.67 17.46
N LEU A 2 -17.18 42.34 17.58
CA LEU A 2 -17.79 41.38 16.65
C LEU A 2 -19.02 40.70 17.28
N THR A 3 -19.98 40.26 16.47
CA THR A 3 -21.04 39.33 16.92
C THR A 3 -20.49 37.90 17.04
N ILE A 4 -21.23 37.02 17.73
CA ILE A 4 -20.88 35.59 17.80
C ILE A 4 -20.78 34.94 16.41
N GLY A 5 -21.62 35.34 15.46
CA GLY A 5 -21.59 34.84 14.09
C GLY A 5 -20.34 35.29 13.33
N GLN A 6 -19.98 36.57 13.46
CA GLN A 6 -18.79 37.13 12.83
C GLN A 6 -17.51 36.53 13.39
N VAL A 7 -17.38 36.38 14.71
CA VAL A 7 -16.18 35.77 15.32
C VAL A 7 -16.06 34.29 14.99
N ALA A 8 -17.18 33.56 14.99
CA ALA A 8 -17.22 32.16 14.60
C ALA A 8 -16.74 31.97 13.15
N ALA A 9 -17.27 32.79 12.23
CA ALA A 9 -16.86 32.76 10.82
C ALA A 9 -15.37 33.10 10.62
N HIS A 10 -14.86 34.15 11.28
CA HIS A 10 -13.44 34.54 11.16
C HIS A 10 -12.49 33.46 11.66
N LEU A 11 -12.88 32.75 12.71
CA LEU A 11 -12.07 31.70 13.31
C LEU A 11 -12.35 30.32 12.72
N GLY A 12 -13.24 30.20 11.72
CA GLY A 12 -13.59 28.90 11.15
C GLY A 12 -14.21 27.91 12.16
N VAL A 13 -14.84 28.43 13.23
CA VAL A 13 -15.56 27.61 14.22
C VAL A 13 -17.06 27.81 14.07
N THR A 14 -17.85 26.87 14.58
CA THR A 14 -19.30 27.04 14.58
C THR A 14 -19.73 27.96 15.73
N VAL A 15 -20.86 28.67 15.56
CA VAL A 15 -21.50 29.41 16.67
C VAL A 15 -21.80 28.48 17.85
N ARG A 16 -22.12 27.21 17.57
CA ARG A 16 -22.31 26.16 18.59
C ARG A 16 -21.03 25.89 19.39
N ALA A 17 -19.86 25.87 18.74
CA ALA A 17 -18.57 25.73 19.41
C ALA A 17 -18.31 26.91 20.36
N VAL A 18 -18.53 28.15 19.92
CA VAL A 18 -18.36 29.34 20.78
C VAL A 18 -19.28 29.28 22.00
N ARG A 19 -20.55 28.89 21.81
CA ARG A 19 -21.49 28.67 22.93
C ARG A 19 -21.04 27.55 23.86
N HIS A 20 -20.45 26.49 23.30
CA HIS A 20 -19.91 25.39 24.09
C HIS A 20 -18.75 25.85 24.96
N TYR A 21 -17.84 26.67 24.43
CA TYR A 21 -16.73 27.24 25.20
C TYR A 21 -17.22 28.14 26.34
N HIS A 22 -18.27 28.95 26.13
CA HIS A 22 -18.91 29.69 27.22
C HIS A 22 -19.49 28.76 28.29
N HIS A 23 -20.24 27.73 27.88
CA HIS A 23 -20.84 26.79 28.83
C HIS A 23 -19.81 26.01 29.64
N LYS A 24 -18.64 25.73 29.05
CA LYS A 24 -17.51 25.06 29.70
C LYS A 24 -16.58 26.00 30.47
N GLY A 25 -16.91 27.29 30.60
CA GLY A 25 -16.09 28.26 31.33
C GLY A 25 -14.78 28.66 30.63
N LEU A 26 -14.50 28.13 29.44
CA LEU A 26 -13.28 28.40 28.68
C LEU A 26 -13.18 29.83 28.17
N LEU A 27 -14.34 30.45 27.92
CA LEU A 27 -14.44 31.80 27.43
C LEU A 27 -15.48 32.55 28.26
N PRO A 28 -15.13 33.67 28.91
CA PRO A 28 -16.10 34.51 29.60
C PRO A 28 -17.20 34.94 28.63
N GLU A 29 -18.46 34.87 29.07
CA GLU A 29 -19.58 35.29 28.24
C GLU A 29 -19.67 36.83 28.27
N PRO A 30 -19.49 37.53 27.13
CA PRO A 30 -19.50 38.98 27.12
C PRO A 30 -20.91 39.51 27.39
N GLU A 31 -20.96 40.73 27.93
CA GLU A 31 -22.22 41.44 28.14
C GLU A 31 -22.97 41.66 26.82
N ARG A 32 -24.30 41.81 26.95
CA ARG A 32 -25.16 42.18 25.84
C ARG A 32 -25.14 43.69 25.68
N ASP A 33 -25.01 44.16 24.45
CA ASP A 33 -25.12 45.58 24.15
C ASP A 33 -26.58 46.08 24.23
N ALA A 34 -26.79 47.38 24.02
CA ALA A 34 -28.12 48.00 24.00
C ALA A 34 -29.09 47.40 22.97
N SER A 35 -28.58 46.69 21.95
CA SER A 35 -29.39 45.98 20.96
C SER A 35 -29.66 44.50 21.32
N GLY A 36 -29.21 44.06 22.50
CA GLY A 36 -29.41 42.72 23.05
C GLY A 36 -28.43 41.66 22.55
N TYR A 37 -27.43 42.05 21.75
CA TYR A 37 -26.44 41.15 21.15
C TYR A 37 -25.14 41.09 21.95
N ARG A 38 -24.54 39.89 22.04
CA ARG A 38 -23.21 39.70 22.60
C ARG A 38 -22.14 40.26 21.68
N ARG A 39 -21.19 40.99 22.27
CA ARG A 39 -20.10 41.67 21.56
C ARG A 39 -18.74 41.15 22.02
N TYR A 40 -17.96 40.64 21.08
CA TYR A 40 -16.64 40.09 21.31
C TYR A 40 -15.58 41.15 20.97
N GLY A 41 -14.82 41.55 21.97
CA GLY A 41 -13.66 42.44 21.85
C GLY A 41 -12.39 41.71 21.47
N ALA A 42 -11.29 42.46 21.35
CA ALA A 42 -9.99 41.91 20.95
C ALA A 42 -9.54 40.77 21.87
N ASP A 43 -9.66 40.93 23.19
CA ASP A 43 -9.24 39.91 24.15
C ASP A 43 -10.04 38.60 24.02
N ALA A 44 -11.35 38.71 23.81
CA ALA A 44 -12.20 37.54 23.58
C ALA A 44 -11.83 36.81 22.28
N VAL A 45 -11.45 37.56 21.24
CA VAL A 45 -10.96 36.99 19.98
C VAL A 45 -9.62 36.28 20.19
N VAL A 46 -8.68 36.89 20.94
CA VAL A 46 -7.38 36.27 21.26
C VAL A 46 -7.56 34.99 22.06
N SER A 47 -8.43 34.98 23.07
CA SER A 47 -8.74 33.77 23.84
C SER A 47 -9.36 32.68 22.97
N LEU A 48 -10.30 33.04 22.08
CA LEU A 48 -10.88 32.09 21.13
C LEU A 48 -9.84 31.49 20.17
N VAL A 49 -8.89 32.29 19.69
CA VAL A 49 -7.78 31.80 18.86
C VAL A 49 -6.96 30.78 19.65
N ARG A 50 -6.60 31.07 20.91
CA ARG A 50 -5.83 30.13 21.75
C ARG A 50 -6.58 28.82 21.99
N ILE A 51 -7.85 28.91 22.38
CA ILE A 51 -8.71 27.74 22.62
C ILE A 51 -8.80 26.88 21.35
N LYS A 52 -9.03 27.51 20.20
CA LYS A 52 -9.09 26.81 18.91
C LYS A 52 -7.77 26.12 18.58
N THR A 53 -6.64 26.83 18.65
CA THR A 53 -5.33 26.26 18.33
C THR A 53 -5.00 25.06 19.20
N LEU A 54 -5.25 25.13 20.50
CA LEU A 54 -5.03 24.00 21.41
C LEU A 54 -6.00 22.85 21.13
N SER A 55 -7.27 23.15 20.85
CA SER A 55 -8.27 22.13 20.51
C SER A 55 -7.92 21.41 19.19
N ASP A 56 -7.44 22.13 18.18
CA ASP A 56 -7.01 21.56 16.90
C ASP A 56 -5.73 20.73 17.05
N ALA A 57 -4.86 21.09 17.99
CA ALA A 57 -3.70 20.30 18.38
C ALA A 57 -4.07 19.06 19.22
N GLY A 58 -5.37 18.81 19.46
CA GLY A 58 -5.86 17.64 20.19
C GLY A 58 -5.81 17.77 21.71
N VAL A 59 -5.55 18.97 22.25
CA VAL A 59 -5.53 19.18 23.69
C VAL A 59 -6.96 19.09 24.25
N PRO A 60 -7.20 18.26 25.28
CA PRO A 60 -8.54 18.13 25.89
C PRO A 60 -9.04 19.46 26.45
N LEU A 61 -10.34 19.74 26.27
CA LEU A 61 -10.94 21.00 26.74
C LEU A 61 -10.73 21.26 28.24
N SER A 62 -10.71 20.23 29.09
CA SER A 62 -10.41 20.39 30.52
C SER A 62 -9.02 20.94 30.77
N ARG A 63 -8.02 20.49 30.00
CA ARG A 63 -6.65 21.02 30.08
C ARG A 63 -6.56 22.43 29.52
N ILE A 64 -7.32 22.75 28.48
CA ILE A 64 -7.39 24.11 27.93
C ILE A 64 -7.94 25.08 28.99
N GLU A 65 -8.92 24.68 29.79
CA GLU A 65 -9.45 25.50 30.89
C GLU A 65 -8.38 25.88 31.91
N GLU A 66 -7.58 24.90 32.34
CA GLU A 66 -6.44 25.12 33.24
C GLU A 66 -5.42 26.09 32.62
N LEU A 67 -5.13 25.94 31.32
CA LEU A 67 -4.18 26.78 30.60
C LEU A 67 -4.68 28.22 30.40
N MET A 68 -5.99 28.42 30.19
CA MET A 68 -6.58 29.76 30.08
C MET A 68 -6.55 30.53 31.39
N SER A 69 -6.43 29.84 32.52
CA SER A 69 -6.32 30.44 33.85
C SER A 69 -4.87 30.54 34.37
N ALA A 70 -3.89 30.05 33.59
CA ALA A 70 -2.49 30.00 33.98
C ALA A 70 -1.77 31.35 33.81
N SER A 71 -0.66 31.55 34.51
CA SER A 71 0.21 32.71 34.25
C SER A 71 0.81 32.64 32.84
N PRO A 72 1.25 33.77 32.25
CA PRO A 72 1.90 33.77 30.93
C PRO A 72 3.08 32.80 30.82
N GLU A 73 3.88 32.67 31.89
CA GLU A 73 5.05 31.79 31.96
C GLU A 73 4.62 30.32 32.01
N GLN A 74 3.61 30.00 32.82
CA GLN A 74 3.05 28.65 32.92
C GLN A 74 2.39 28.21 31.61
N PHE A 75 1.68 29.12 30.96
CA PHE A 75 1.08 28.89 29.64
C PHE A 75 2.16 28.59 28.60
N SER A 76 3.20 29.42 28.53
CA SER A 76 4.32 29.24 27.60
C SER A 76 5.02 27.89 27.81
N ALA A 77 5.36 27.54 29.05
CA ALA A 77 5.98 26.27 29.38
C ALA A 77 5.10 25.07 28.99
N ALA A 78 3.79 25.16 29.23
CA ALA A 78 2.87 24.10 28.85
C ALA A 78 2.71 23.94 27.34
N VAL A 79 2.69 25.06 26.59
CA VAL A 79 2.67 25.01 25.11
C VAL A 79 3.95 24.35 24.58
N SER A 80 5.12 24.69 25.12
CA SER A 80 6.37 24.03 24.73
C SER A 80 6.34 22.52 25.02
N ALA A 81 5.82 22.11 26.19
CA ALA A 81 5.69 20.70 26.52
C ALA A 81 4.72 19.95 25.58
N ILE A 82 3.62 20.59 25.16
CA ILE A 82 2.69 20.04 24.16
C ILE A 82 3.39 19.88 22.81
N ASP A 83 4.15 20.88 22.37
CA ASP A 83 4.90 20.81 21.11
C ASP A 83 5.97 19.69 21.12
N GLU A 84 6.69 19.53 22.23
CA GLU A 84 7.67 18.46 22.41
C GLU A 84 7.03 17.06 22.34
N ASP A 85 5.86 16.87 22.97
CA ASP A 85 5.11 15.61 22.90
C ASP A 85 4.63 15.33 21.48
N LEU A 86 4.04 16.33 20.80
CA LEU A 86 3.63 16.22 19.40
C LEU A 86 4.82 15.88 18.49
N ALA A 87 5.98 16.50 18.69
CA ALA A 87 7.20 16.17 17.95
C ALA A 87 7.63 14.71 18.22
N GLY A 88 7.47 14.22 19.45
CA GLY A 88 7.67 12.82 19.82
C GLY A 88 6.73 11.86 19.07
N GLN A 89 5.44 12.20 19.04
CA GLN A 89 4.42 11.44 18.30
C GLN A 89 4.69 11.42 16.80
N VAL A 90 5.09 12.55 16.20
CA VAL A 90 5.49 12.63 14.79
C VAL A 90 6.67 11.72 14.50
N ARG A 91 7.73 11.74 15.34
CA ARG A 91 8.88 10.83 15.18
C ARG A 91 8.46 9.36 15.24
N GLU A 92 7.54 9.00 16.14
CA GLU A 92 7.02 7.64 16.25
C GLU A 92 6.16 7.24 15.04
N LEU A 93 5.27 8.11 14.58
CA LEU A 93 4.49 7.88 13.36
C LEU A 93 5.39 7.73 12.13
N GLN A 94 6.44 8.54 12.02
CA GLN A 94 7.43 8.42 10.95
C GLN A 94 8.18 7.08 11.02
N ARG A 95 8.61 6.64 12.21
CA ARG A 95 9.22 5.29 12.39
C ARG A 95 8.28 4.17 11.98
N ARG A 96 7.01 4.23 12.40
CA ARG A 96 5.99 3.24 12.02
C ARG A 96 5.74 3.23 10.52
N ARG A 97 5.66 4.40 9.90
CA ARG A 97 5.58 4.53 8.44
C ARG A 97 6.81 3.96 7.75
N GLY A 98 8.01 4.16 8.30
CA GLY A 98 9.25 3.55 7.82
C GLY A 98 9.18 2.02 7.84
N ARG A 99 8.75 1.41 8.95
CA ARG A 99 8.56 -0.05 9.05
C ARG A 99 7.53 -0.60 8.06
N ILE A 100 6.42 0.11 7.86
CA ILE A 100 5.43 -0.28 6.83
C ILE A 100 6.04 -0.14 5.43
N ALA A 101 6.82 0.91 5.18
CA ALA A 101 7.52 1.10 3.92
C ALA A 101 8.59 0.01 3.70
N GLU A 102 9.27 -0.48 4.73
CA GLU A 102 10.18 -1.63 4.66
C GLU A 102 9.44 -2.92 4.30
N LEU A 103 8.24 -3.13 4.83
CA LEU A 103 7.38 -4.27 4.44
C LEU A 103 6.88 -4.14 3.00
N ALA A 104 6.53 -2.92 2.56
CA ALA A 104 6.08 -2.63 1.20
C ALA A 104 7.23 -2.68 0.18
N ALA A 105 8.44 -2.26 0.59
CA ALA A 105 9.69 -2.44 -0.12
C ALA A 105 10.25 -3.87 0.00
N GLY A 106 9.49 -4.78 0.64
CA GLY A 106 9.85 -6.18 0.86
C GLY A 106 10.23 -6.95 -0.41
N ASP A 107 9.87 -6.48 -1.60
CA ASP A 107 10.42 -7.04 -2.84
C ASP A 107 11.96 -6.91 -2.85
N ALA A 108 12.54 -5.78 -2.45
CA ALA A 108 13.99 -5.57 -2.42
C ALA A 108 14.69 -6.07 -1.13
N LEU A 109 13.94 -6.29 -0.05
CA LEU A 109 14.50 -6.78 1.21
C LEU A 109 14.67 -8.30 1.24
N PHE A 110 13.85 -9.04 0.48
CA PHE A 110 13.84 -10.51 0.43
C PHE A 110 14.30 -11.08 -0.91
N LEU A 111 14.39 -10.27 -1.95
CA LEU A 111 14.76 -10.75 -3.29
C LEU A 111 16.05 -10.09 -3.78
N PRO A 112 16.90 -10.84 -4.50
CA PRO A 112 18.04 -10.28 -5.21
C PRO A 112 17.63 -9.15 -6.19
N PRO A 113 18.51 -8.17 -6.46
CA PRO A 113 18.22 -7.07 -7.38
C PRO A 113 17.75 -7.52 -8.78
N ASP A 114 18.24 -8.66 -9.26
CA ASP A 114 17.83 -9.24 -10.55
C ASP A 114 16.35 -9.62 -10.56
N VAL A 115 15.81 -10.10 -9.43
CA VAL A 115 14.39 -10.44 -9.30
C VAL A 115 13.55 -9.17 -9.21
N VAL A 116 14.00 -8.14 -8.49
CA VAL A 116 13.32 -6.84 -8.46
C VAL A 116 13.20 -6.27 -9.87
N THR A 117 14.30 -6.31 -10.63
CA THR A 117 14.35 -5.90 -12.04
C THR A 117 13.37 -6.68 -12.90
N LEU A 118 13.30 -8.01 -12.70
CA LEU A 118 12.32 -8.86 -13.37
C LEU A 118 10.88 -8.42 -13.04
N LEU A 119 10.55 -8.24 -11.75
CA LEU A 119 9.19 -7.84 -11.32
C LEU A 119 8.79 -6.47 -11.87
N ASP A 120 9.72 -5.52 -11.93
CA ASP A 120 9.50 -4.22 -12.57
C ASP A 120 9.23 -4.39 -14.07
N ARG A 121 10.00 -5.25 -14.75
CA ARG A 121 9.77 -5.56 -16.16
C ARG A 121 8.39 -6.17 -16.40
N LEU A 122 7.92 -7.05 -15.51
CA LEU A 122 6.57 -7.64 -15.59
C LEU A 122 5.47 -6.57 -15.48
N ARG A 123 5.66 -5.57 -14.61
CA ARG A 123 4.75 -4.42 -14.47
C ARG A 123 4.73 -3.58 -15.75
N GLU A 124 5.89 -3.32 -16.34
CA GLU A 124 6.03 -2.53 -17.57
C GLU A 124 5.32 -3.17 -18.78
N ILE A 125 5.40 -4.50 -18.92
CA ILE A 125 4.73 -5.21 -20.03
C ILE A 125 3.21 -5.34 -19.83
N GLY A 126 2.68 -4.88 -18.70
CA GLY A 126 1.25 -4.74 -18.45
C GLY A 126 0.59 -5.94 -17.75
N LEU A 127 1.34 -6.78 -17.03
CA LEU A 127 0.74 -7.85 -16.21
C LEU A 127 -0.10 -7.28 -15.06
N GLY A 128 -1.18 -7.98 -14.74
CA GLY A 128 -2.05 -7.63 -13.63
C GLY A 128 -1.31 -7.63 -12.27
N PRO A 129 -1.71 -6.77 -11.32
CA PRO A 129 -1.04 -6.67 -10.02
C PRO A 129 -1.07 -7.97 -9.22
N GLU A 130 -2.13 -8.78 -9.35
CA GLU A 130 -2.25 -10.08 -8.67
C GLU A 130 -1.25 -11.11 -9.22
N THR A 131 -1.00 -11.10 -10.53
CA THR A 131 -0.03 -11.99 -11.19
C THR A 131 1.39 -11.62 -10.82
N VAL A 132 1.73 -10.33 -10.83
CA VAL A 132 3.05 -9.84 -10.38
C VAL A 132 3.30 -10.23 -8.91
N HIS A 133 2.26 -10.20 -8.08
CA HIS A 133 2.36 -10.58 -6.68
C HIS A 133 2.55 -12.09 -6.49
N THR A 134 1.91 -12.91 -7.32
CA THR A 134 2.09 -14.36 -7.34
C THR A 134 3.49 -14.74 -7.82
N GLU A 135 3.98 -14.07 -8.86
CA GLU A 135 5.35 -14.19 -9.35
C GLU A 135 6.35 -13.88 -8.24
N ARG A 136 6.16 -12.74 -7.57
CA ARG A 136 7.01 -12.35 -6.45
C ARG A 136 7.10 -13.45 -5.39
N ASP A 137 5.97 -13.97 -4.94
CA ASP A 137 5.95 -14.97 -3.88
C ASP A 137 6.60 -16.29 -4.33
N THR A 138 6.49 -16.63 -5.62
CA THR A 138 7.23 -17.75 -6.24
C THR A 138 8.74 -17.54 -6.13
N TRP A 139 9.23 -16.36 -6.50
CA TRP A 139 10.65 -16.03 -6.39
C TRP A 139 11.15 -16.02 -4.94
N ILE A 140 10.34 -15.57 -3.98
CA ILE A 140 10.71 -15.60 -2.54
C ILE A 140 10.98 -17.06 -2.11
N LEU A 141 10.14 -18.00 -2.53
CA LEU A 141 10.32 -19.42 -2.22
C LEU A 141 11.54 -20.02 -2.92
N LEU A 142 11.80 -19.62 -4.17
CA LEU A 142 13.01 -20.03 -4.88
C LEU A 142 14.27 -19.49 -4.20
N VAL A 143 14.26 -18.25 -3.70
CA VAL A 143 15.40 -17.67 -2.95
C VAL A 143 15.68 -18.46 -1.68
N ALA A 144 14.64 -18.86 -0.94
CA ALA A 144 14.81 -19.65 0.28
C ALA A 144 15.48 -21.02 0.01
N ARG A 145 15.22 -21.62 -1.15
CA ARG A 145 15.73 -22.96 -1.51
C ARG A 145 17.03 -22.93 -2.31
N TYR A 146 17.23 -21.92 -3.14
CA TYR A 146 18.31 -21.81 -4.13
C TYR A 146 18.92 -20.38 -4.18
N PRO A 147 19.41 -19.85 -3.05
CA PRO A 147 19.83 -18.45 -2.97
C PRO A 147 20.98 -18.08 -3.91
N GLY A 148 21.82 -19.05 -4.31
CA GLY A 148 22.95 -18.82 -5.23
C GLY A 148 22.56 -18.82 -6.71
N GLN A 149 21.49 -19.52 -7.09
CA GLN A 149 21.08 -19.72 -8.47
C GLN A 149 20.04 -18.69 -8.94
N VAL A 150 19.17 -18.24 -8.03
CA VAL A 150 18.08 -17.30 -8.34
C VAL A 150 18.54 -16.05 -9.09
N PRO A 151 19.63 -15.36 -8.71
CA PRO A 151 20.09 -14.17 -9.45
C PRO A 151 20.33 -14.44 -10.95
N GLN A 152 20.93 -15.58 -11.29
CA GLN A 152 21.18 -15.97 -12.67
C GLN A 152 19.88 -16.27 -13.41
N TRP A 153 18.97 -17.00 -12.76
CA TRP A 153 17.68 -17.34 -13.36
C TRP A 153 16.81 -16.12 -13.61
N ALA A 154 16.78 -15.17 -12.67
CA ALA A 154 16.07 -13.92 -12.84
C ALA A 154 16.60 -13.13 -14.05
N ARG A 155 17.93 -13.03 -14.22
CA ARG A 155 18.52 -12.41 -15.41
C ARG A 155 18.12 -13.10 -16.71
N GLN A 156 18.14 -14.43 -16.73
CA GLN A 156 17.76 -15.21 -17.90
C GLN A 156 16.28 -15.01 -18.26
N LYS A 157 15.37 -15.03 -17.26
CA LYS A 157 13.94 -14.77 -17.47
C LYS A 157 13.70 -13.34 -17.96
N THR A 158 14.36 -12.34 -17.37
CA THR A 158 14.27 -10.95 -17.83
C THR A 158 14.69 -10.81 -19.29
N ALA A 159 15.77 -11.50 -19.71
CA ALA A 159 16.22 -11.47 -21.11
C ALA A 159 15.22 -12.11 -22.09
N LEU A 160 14.47 -13.14 -21.68
CA LEU A 160 13.42 -13.73 -22.51
C LEU A 160 12.33 -12.71 -22.84
N PHE A 161 12.04 -11.76 -21.94
CA PHE A 161 11.06 -10.70 -22.19
C PHE A 161 11.52 -9.67 -23.23
N GLU A 162 12.73 -9.76 -23.77
CA GLU A 162 13.13 -8.99 -24.96
C GLU A 162 12.49 -9.55 -26.24
N ASP A 163 12.19 -10.86 -26.28
CA ASP A 163 11.49 -11.51 -27.38
C ASP A 163 10.00 -11.14 -27.39
N PRO A 164 9.49 -10.49 -28.46
CA PRO A 164 8.06 -10.19 -28.58
C PRO A 164 7.15 -11.43 -28.50
N ALA A 165 7.59 -12.58 -29.02
CA ALA A 165 6.81 -13.81 -29.01
C ALA A 165 6.63 -14.33 -27.57
N PHE A 166 7.70 -14.32 -26.78
CA PHE A 166 7.64 -14.68 -25.36
C PHE A 166 6.75 -13.73 -24.56
N ARG A 167 6.86 -12.41 -24.79
CA ARG A 167 5.97 -11.43 -24.14
C ARG A 167 4.51 -11.72 -24.42
N GLN A 168 4.14 -11.98 -25.67
CA GLN A 168 2.77 -12.28 -26.07
C GLN A 168 2.27 -13.59 -25.48
N LEU A 169 3.10 -14.63 -25.47
CA LEU A 169 2.80 -15.90 -24.82
C LEU A 169 2.49 -15.68 -23.33
N TYR A 170 3.35 -14.96 -22.61
CA TYR A 170 3.20 -14.71 -21.18
C TYR A 170 1.94 -13.90 -20.84
N LEU A 171 1.64 -12.87 -21.64
CA LEU A 171 0.43 -12.06 -21.51
C LEU A 171 -0.85 -12.85 -21.84
N THR A 172 -0.79 -13.77 -22.80
CA THR A 172 -1.93 -14.63 -23.14
C THR A 172 -2.17 -15.67 -22.05
N THR A 173 -1.09 -16.16 -21.46
CA THR A 173 -1.10 -17.02 -20.26
C THR A 173 -1.75 -16.28 -19.10
N ASP A 174 -1.35 -15.05 -18.76
CA ASP A 174 -2.01 -14.22 -17.75
C ASP A 174 -3.54 -14.06 -17.99
N ARG A 175 -3.93 -13.74 -19.23
CA ARG A 175 -5.35 -13.59 -19.61
C ARG A 175 -6.15 -14.89 -19.51
N ALA A 176 -5.50 -16.04 -19.70
CA ALA A 176 -6.15 -17.35 -19.63
C ALA A 176 -6.65 -17.68 -18.21
N ALA A 177 -6.14 -17.02 -17.18
CA ALA A 177 -6.68 -17.14 -15.82
C ALA A 177 -8.16 -16.73 -15.72
N GLY A 178 -8.64 -15.88 -16.64
CA GLY A 178 -10.05 -15.47 -16.73
C GLY A 178 -10.90 -16.31 -17.69
N TRP A 179 -10.35 -17.34 -18.33
CA TRP A 179 -11.08 -18.19 -19.28
C TRP A 179 -11.82 -19.34 -18.56
N ASP A 180 -12.81 -19.90 -19.23
CA ASP A 180 -13.47 -21.13 -18.78
C ASP A 180 -12.56 -22.34 -18.98
N ARG A 181 -12.80 -23.42 -18.20
CA ARG A 181 -12.02 -24.67 -18.27
C ARG A 181 -11.96 -25.26 -19.69
N ASP A 182 -13.08 -25.21 -20.41
CA ASP A 182 -13.23 -25.84 -21.73
C ASP A 182 -13.07 -24.83 -22.88
N ASP A 183 -12.47 -23.67 -22.61
CA ASP A 183 -12.24 -22.65 -23.63
C ASP A 183 -11.31 -23.19 -24.73
N PRO A 184 -11.73 -23.18 -26.01
CA PRO A 184 -10.94 -23.75 -27.10
C PRO A 184 -9.61 -23.04 -27.31
N ARG A 185 -9.44 -21.81 -26.82
CA ARG A 185 -8.17 -21.08 -26.89
C ARG A 185 -7.09 -21.69 -26.02
N LEU A 186 -7.43 -22.50 -25.01
CA LEU A 186 -6.46 -23.21 -24.18
C LEU A 186 -5.67 -24.24 -24.97
N GLU A 187 -6.27 -24.84 -26.00
CA GLU A 187 -5.58 -25.78 -26.88
C GLU A 187 -4.49 -25.07 -27.68
N ALA A 188 -4.79 -23.93 -28.31
CA ALA A 188 -3.78 -23.15 -29.04
C ALA A 188 -2.69 -22.62 -28.10
N LEU A 189 -3.08 -22.13 -26.92
CA LEU A 189 -2.13 -21.64 -25.91
C LEU A 189 -1.18 -22.74 -25.45
N ALA A 190 -1.66 -23.95 -25.19
CA ALA A 190 -0.78 -25.07 -24.84
C ALA A 190 0.18 -25.43 -25.98
N ASP A 191 -0.17 -25.17 -27.25
CA ASP A 191 0.72 -25.48 -28.40
C ASP A 191 1.82 -24.45 -28.46
N GLU A 192 1.48 -23.17 -28.25
CA GLU A 192 2.46 -22.09 -28.14
C GLU A 192 3.39 -22.27 -26.94
N VAL A 193 2.85 -22.66 -25.77
CA VAL A 193 3.66 -22.98 -24.58
C VAL A 193 4.64 -24.13 -24.86
N ASN A 194 4.19 -25.20 -25.51
CA ASN A 194 5.07 -26.33 -25.85
C ASN A 194 6.07 -25.99 -26.96
N ALA A 195 5.67 -25.21 -27.96
CA ALA A 195 6.56 -24.76 -29.02
C ALA A 195 7.68 -23.87 -28.47
N PHE A 196 7.36 -23.03 -27.46
CA PHE A 196 8.34 -22.22 -26.76
C PHE A 196 9.19 -23.05 -25.78
N GLY A 197 8.57 -24.03 -25.10
CA GLY A 197 9.24 -24.98 -24.20
C GLY A 197 10.05 -26.09 -24.91
N GLY A 198 9.93 -26.21 -26.24
CA GLY A 198 10.59 -27.22 -27.08
C GLY A 198 12.10 -27.02 -27.29
N LEU A 199 12.71 -26.00 -26.68
CA LEU A 199 14.16 -25.83 -26.65
C LEU A 199 14.77 -26.38 -25.34
N ARG A 200 15.26 -27.63 -25.45
CA ARG A 200 16.18 -28.36 -24.54
C ARG A 200 15.66 -28.73 -23.13
N ALA A 201 15.38 -30.03 -22.98
CA ALA A 201 15.74 -30.76 -21.76
C ALA A 201 17.28 -30.71 -21.58
N PRO A 202 17.82 -30.43 -20.37
CA PRO A 202 19.25 -30.51 -20.15
C PRO A 202 19.62 -31.94 -19.77
N ASP A 203 20.33 -32.59 -20.68
CA ASP A 203 21.37 -33.54 -20.28
C ASP A 203 22.65 -32.74 -19.99
N ALA A 204 23.29 -33.08 -18.86
CA ALA A 204 24.49 -32.49 -18.26
C ALA A 204 24.32 -31.11 -17.59
N ASP A 205 24.49 -31.09 -16.26
CA ASP A 205 24.62 -29.93 -15.36
C ASP A 205 23.34 -29.28 -14.77
N GLY A 206 22.28 -30.06 -14.55
CA GLY A 206 21.40 -29.87 -13.38
C GLY A 206 20.61 -28.56 -13.25
N VAL A 207 20.18 -27.95 -14.36
CA VAL A 207 19.33 -26.75 -14.34
C VAL A 207 18.00 -27.08 -15.03
N GLU A 208 16.92 -27.33 -14.29
CA GLU A 208 15.57 -27.35 -14.87
C GLU A 208 15.29 -26.01 -15.57
N PRO A 209 14.56 -25.98 -16.71
CA PRO A 209 14.21 -24.74 -17.37
C PRO A 209 13.36 -23.89 -16.43
N ILE A 210 13.76 -22.64 -16.26
CA ILE A 210 13.08 -21.61 -15.45
C ILE A 210 11.57 -21.54 -15.73
N LEU A 211 11.15 -21.88 -16.96
CA LEU A 211 9.75 -21.93 -17.39
C LEU A 211 8.95 -23.12 -16.83
N ALA A 212 9.59 -24.28 -16.61
CA ALA A 212 8.93 -25.48 -16.08
C ALA A 212 8.68 -25.37 -14.56
N LEU A 213 9.64 -24.77 -13.84
CA LEU A 213 9.49 -24.43 -12.41
C LEU A 213 8.43 -23.35 -12.20
N ASP A 214 8.41 -22.30 -13.03
CA ASP A 214 7.40 -21.23 -12.94
C ASP A 214 5.99 -21.78 -13.07
N ALA A 215 5.70 -22.57 -14.11
CA ALA A 215 4.34 -23.04 -14.35
C ALA A 215 3.85 -23.92 -13.19
N LEU A 216 4.61 -24.93 -12.77
CA LEU A 216 4.15 -25.90 -11.76
C LEU A 216 4.11 -25.30 -10.35
N VAL A 217 5.09 -24.45 -9.99
CA VAL A 217 5.16 -23.79 -8.69
C VAL A 217 4.14 -22.65 -8.63
N ALA A 218 3.94 -21.87 -9.70
CA ALA A 218 2.90 -20.84 -9.74
C ALA A 218 1.49 -21.45 -9.69
N VAL A 219 1.21 -22.57 -10.38
CA VAL A 219 -0.06 -23.33 -10.23
C VAL A 219 -0.30 -23.70 -8.76
N THR A 220 0.72 -24.24 -8.11
CA THR A 220 0.63 -24.71 -6.71
C THR A 220 0.43 -23.53 -5.74
N LEU A 221 1.10 -22.40 -5.96
CA LEU A 221 0.97 -21.20 -5.13
C LEU A 221 -0.34 -20.46 -5.35
N MET A 222 -0.82 -20.37 -6.61
CA MET A 222 -2.14 -19.81 -6.91
C MET A 222 -3.27 -20.62 -6.28
N ALA A 223 -3.19 -21.96 -6.37
CA ALA A 223 -4.15 -22.86 -5.73
C ALA A 223 -4.13 -22.73 -4.20
N ALA A 224 -2.94 -22.59 -3.59
CA ALA A 224 -2.79 -22.42 -2.15
C ALA A 224 -3.30 -21.05 -1.64
N ARG A 225 -3.22 -20.00 -2.47
CA ARG A 225 -3.51 -18.61 -2.08
C ARG A 225 -4.96 -18.19 -2.26
N THR A 226 -5.59 -18.60 -3.36
CA THR A 226 -6.95 -18.18 -3.71
C THR A 226 -8.01 -19.07 -3.05
N GLY A 227 -7.63 -20.25 -2.57
CA GLY A 227 -8.57 -21.27 -2.06
C GLY A 227 -9.58 -21.73 -3.10
N LYS A 228 -9.40 -21.36 -4.38
CA LYS A 228 -10.29 -21.69 -5.49
C LYS A 228 -9.43 -22.18 -6.66
N PRO A 229 -9.72 -23.35 -7.24
CA PRO A 229 -9.04 -23.77 -8.46
C PRO A 229 -9.31 -22.74 -9.56
N VAL A 230 -8.28 -22.37 -10.33
CA VAL A 230 -8.41 -21.61 -11.57
C VAL A 230 -8.55 -22.66 -12.68
N PRO A 231 -9.78 -23.02 -13.12
CA PRO A 231 -10.03 -24.25 -13.86
C PRO A 231 -9.32 -24.28 -15.22
N ALA A 232 -9.17 -23.12 -15.85
CA ALA A 232 -8.41 -22.95 -17.08
C ALA A 232 -6.91 -23.28 -16.92
N TRP A 233 -6.33 -23.00 -15.75
CA TRP A 233 -4.92 -23.25 -15.48
C TRP A 233 -4.61 -24.73 -15.33
N GLU A 234 -5.48 -25.45 -14.61
CA GLU A 234 -5.37 -26.90 -14.48
C GLU A 234 -5.48 -27.59 -15.84
N ARG A 235 -6.41 -27.12 -16.69
CA ARG A 235 -6.57 -27.63 -18.05
C ARG A 235 -5.36 -27.32 -18.93
N LEU A 236 -4.83 -26.11 -18.87
CA LEU A 236 -3.63 -25.73 -19.62
C LEU A 236 -2.43 -26.63 -19.26
N VAL A 237 -2.21 -26.86 -17.97
CA VAL A 237 -1.15 -27.75 -17.49
C VAL A 237 -1.37 -29.19 -17.93
N GLU A 238 -2.60 -29.69 -17.88
CA GLU A 238 -2.97 -31.02 -18.39
C GLU A 238 -2.64 -31.16 -19.88
N LEU A 239 -3.05 -30.18 -20.70
CA LEU A 239 -2.78 -30.14 -22.13
C LEU A 239 -1.29 -30.11 -22.44
N CYS A 240 -0.51 -29.31 -21.70
CA CYS A 240 0.94 -29.28 -21.86
C CYS A 240 1.58 -30.65 -21.55
N ARG A 241 1.13 -31.34 -20.49
CA ARG A 241 1.64 -32.69 -20.16
C ARG A 241 1.30 -33.73 -21.22
N ILE A 242 0.06 -33.72 -21.73
CA ILE A 242 -0.37 -34.67 -22.77
C ILE A 242 0.54 -34.53 -24.00
N ARG A 243 0.80 -33.29 -24.42
CA ARG A 243 1.59 -33.00 -25.62
C ARG A 243 3.08 -33.29 -25.46
N ALA A 244 3.62 -33.07 -24.26
CA ALA A 244 4.99 -33.47 -23.93
C ALA A 244 5.18 -35.01 -23.94
N GLY A 245 4.15 -35.78 -23.59
CA GLY A 245 4.18 -37.25 -23.58
C GLY A 245 3.98 -37.92 -24.95
N THR A 246 3.41 -37.21 -25.93
CA THR A 246 3.15 -37.73 -27.29
C THR A 246 4.33 -37.59 -28.26
N GLY A 247 5.48 -37.09 -27.79
CA GLY A 247 6.70 -36.85 -28.59
C GLY A 247 7.85 -37.85 -28.40
N SER A 248 7.56 -39.14 -28.14
CA SER A 248 8.55 -40.25 -28.18
C SER A 248 8.42 -41.09 -29.44
#